data_AF-A0AA38FKX6-F1
#
_entry.id   AF-A0AA38FKX6-F1
#
_cell.length_a   1.000
_cell.length_b   1.000
_cell.length_c   1.000
_cell.angle_alpha   90.00
_cell.angle_beta   90.00
_cell.angle_gamma   90.00
#
_symmetry.space_group_name_H-M   'P 1'
#
loop_
_entity.id
_entity.type
_entity.pdbx_description
1 polymer ?
#
loop_
_entity_poly.entity_id
_entity_poly.type
_entity_poly.pdbx_seq_one_letter_code
_entity_poly.pdbx_strand_id
1 'polypeptide(L)'
;MSDQDRGMTLRVMKLLRDAGWYHTLHDLEKETSVFFDIDYFGDLVMAGDLKEAESYVSCFTSLEDNENSTKMFYRMRKHKYFEALQRRDFSEAIRICFKELKVFSRFDKKIFQRLVSLLTLEDFRQHQELRNYGCAESKRREISLQLKESIVNNVAFKDKLDFPSGDSLAANPFMQRTPETSAETEAFGP
;
A
#
# COMPACT_ATOMS: atom_id res chain seq x y z
N MET A 1 11.80 10.05 14.13
CA MET A 1 10.57 10.38 14.88
C MET A 1 10.71 9.79 16.28
N SER A 2 10.38 10.53 17.34
CA SER A 2 10.46 9.99 18.71
C SER A 2 9.28 9.05 19.01
N ASP A 3 9.38 8.24 20.08
CA ASP A 3 8.27 7.37 20.52
C ASP A 3 7.02 8.17 20.91
N GLN A 4 7.22 9.37 21.46
CA GLN A 4 6.14 10.30 21.77
C GLN A 4 5.43 10.80 20.51
N ASP A 5 6.20 11.21 19.49
CA ASP A 5 5.65 11.64 18.20
C ASP A 5 4.91 10.50 17.50
N ARG A 6 5.43 9.27 17.58
CA ARG A 6 4.76 8.06 17.07
C ARG A 6 3.43 7.84 17.78
N GLY A 7 3.41 7.93 19.11
CA GLY A 7 2.19 7.79 19.91
C GLY A 7 1.13 8.85 19.59
N MET A 8 1.55 10.12 19.41
CA MET A 8 0.63 11.20 19.00
C MET A 8 0.07 10.97 17.59
N THR A 9 0.93 10.56 16.65
CA THR A 9 0.52 10.24 15.27
C THR A 9 -0.55 9.16 15.23
N LEU A 10 -0.36 8.06 15.97
CA LEU A 10 -1.33 6.96 16.05
C LEU A 10 -2.67 7.41 16.67
N ARG A 11 -2.66 8.34 17.62
CA ARG A 11 -3.89 8.92 18.19
C ARG A 11 -4.63 9.78 17.17
N VAL A 12 -3.92 10.58 16.38
CA VAL A 12 -4.51 11.35 15.29
C VAL A 12 -5.10 10.41 14.24
N MET A 13 -4.36 9.39 13.82
CA MET A 13 -4.87 8.36 12.90
C MET A 13 -6.15 7.69 13.43
N LYS A 14 -6.21 7.42 14.73
CA LYS A 14 -7.42 6.85 15.36
C LYS A 14 -8.60 7.81 15.25
N LEU A 15 -8.39 9.09 15.57
CA LEU A 15 -9.42 10.12 15.43
C LEU A 15 -9.95 10.19 13.99
N LEU A 16 -9.06 10.17 13.00
CA LEU A 16 -9.43 10.18 11.58
C LEU A 16 -10.25 8.94 11.21
N ARG A 17 -9.86 7.75 11.70
CA ARG A 17 -10.57 6.48 11.48
C ARG A 17 -11.97 6.52 12.09
N ASP A 18 -12.08 6.96 13.35
CA ASP A 18 -13.35 7.03 14.09
C ASP A 18 -14.31 8.07 13.47
N ALA A 19 -13.77 9.15 12.90
CA ALA A 19 -14.53 10.17 12.17
C ALA A 19 -14.87 9.77 10.71
N GLY A 20 -14.32 8.65 10.21
CA GLY A 20 -14.53 8.18 8.83
C GLY A 20 -13.75 8.96 7.76
N TRP A 21 -12.70 9.71 8.14
CA TRP A 21 -11.88 10.51 7.21
C TRP A 21 -10.74 9.68 6.59
N TYR A 22 -11.10 8.61 5.89
CA TYR A 22 -10.17 7.61 5.38
C TYR A 22 -9.14 8.15 4.38
N HIS A 23 -9.51 9.10 3.51
CA HIS A 23 -8.53 9.70 2.59
C HIS A 23 -7.39 10.40 3.35
N THR A 24 -7.73 11.25 4.31
CA THR A 24 -6.75 11.93 5.16
C THR A 24 -5.94 10.95 6.01
N LEU A 25 -6.58 9.88 6.48
CA LEU A 25 -5.90 8.81 7.20
C LEU A 25 -4.83 8.14 6.32
N HIS A 26 -5.17 7.72 5.10
CA HIS A 26 -4.22 7.05 4.19
C HIS A 26 -3.12 7.98 3.68
N ASP A 27 -3.39 9.28 3.53
CA ASP A 27 -2.33 10.27 3.27
C ASP A 27 -1.38 10.40 4.46
N LEU A 28 -1.90 10.46 5.69
CA LEU A 28 -1.08 10.50 6.89
C LEU A 28 -0.26 9.21 7.07
N GLU A 29 -0.82 8.05 6.72
CA GLU A 29 -0.10 6.77 6.68
C GLU A 29 1.08 6.82 5.69
N LYS A 30 0.87 7.34 4.48
CA LYS A 30 1.92 7.52 3.46
C LYS A 30 3.02 8.48 3.89
N GLU A 31 2.67 9.58 4.54
CA GLU A 31 3.62 10.62 4.93
C GLU A 31 4.47 10.22 6.13
N THR A 32 3.86 9.51 7.09
CA THR A 32 4.52 9.17 8.36
C THR A 32 5.14 7.78 8.35
N SER A 33 4.61 6.87 7.53
CA SER A 33 5.01 5.45 7.44
C SER A 33 4.97 4.72 8.78
N VAL A 34 4.09 5.17 9.70
CA VAL A 34 3.98 4.67 11.07
C VAL A 34 3.09 3.43 11.18
N PHE A 35 2.03 3.40 10.39
CA PHE A 35 1.05 2.33 10.33
C PHE A 35 0.74 2.03 8.87
N PHE A 36 0.68 0.75 8.52
CA PHE A 36 0.33 0.27 7.20
C PHE A 36 -1.02 -0.44 7.27
N ASP A 37 -2.02 0.13 6.60
CA ASP A 37 -3.34 -0.46 6.50
C ASP A 37 -3.33 -1.56 5.42
N ILE A 38 -3.20 -2.81 5.87
CA ILE A 38 -3.12 -3.98 4.99
C ILE A 38 -4.43 -4.26 4.26
N ASP A 39 -5.55 -3.81 4.80
CA ASP A 39 -6.87 -3.98 4.18
C ASP A 39 -7.08 -2.95 3.09
N TYR A 40 -6.76 -1.68 3.36
CA TYR A 40 -6.72 -0.64 2.31
C TYR A 40 -5.82 -1.04 1.14
N PHE A 41 -4.61 -1.51 1.42
CA PHE A 41 -3.72 -2.04 0.37
C PHE A 41 -4.36 -3.19 -0.41
N GLY A 42 -5.00 -4.12 0.29
CA GLY A 42 -5.71 -5.24 -0.32
C GLY A 42 -6.83 -4.77 -1.27
N ASP A 43 -7.58 -3.75 -0.85
CA ASP A 43 -8.68 -3.16 -1.62
C ASP A 43 -8.17 -2.46 -2.89
N LEU A 44 -7.05 -1.74 -2.82
CA LEU A 44 -6.39 -1.17 -4.00
C LEU A 44 -6.01 -2.25 -5.03
N VAL A 45 -5.43 -3.36 -4.56
CA VAL A 45 -5.06 -4.49 -5.43
C VAL A 45 -6.30 -5.15 -6.04
N MET A 46 -7.37 -5.33 -5.26
CA MET A 46 -8.63 -5.90 -5.74
C MET A 46 -9.34 -5.01 -6.75
N ALA A 47 -9.31 -3.69 -6.55
CA ALA A 47 -9.79 -2.70 -7.51
C ALA A 47 -8.96 -2.66 -8.80
N GLY A 48 -7.71 -3.15 -8.75
CA GLY A 48 -6.76 -3.11 -9.86
C GLY A 48 -5.98 -1.80 -9.94
N ASP A 49 -6.06 -0.96 -8.90
CA ASP A 49 -5.23 0.25 -8.79
C ASP A 49 -3.84 -0.10 -8.27
N LEU A 50 -3.12 -0.87 -9.10
CA LEU A 50 -1.76 -1.32 -8.80
C LEU A 50 -0.77 -0.15 -8.76
N LYS A 51 -1.12 1.00 -9.33
CA LYS A 51 -0.28 2.20 -9.28
C LYS A 51 -0.32 2.82 -7.90
N GLU A 52 -1.52 3.07 -7.35
CA GLU A 52 -1.63 3.58 -5.98
C GLU A 52 -1.15 2.55 -4.97
N ALA A 53 -1.44 1.26 -5.18
CA ALA A 53 -0.93 0.20 -4.30
C ALA A 53 0.62 0.21 -4.23
N GLU A 54 1.31 0.37 -5.38
CA GLU A 54 2.77 0.43 -5.42
C GLU A 54 3.30 1.72 -4.77
N SER A 55 2.62 2.84 -5.01
CA SER A 55 2.93 4.13 -4.37
C SER A 55 2.81 4.03 -2.85
N TYR A 56 1.73 3.45 -2.34
CA TYR A 56 1.50 3.24 -0.91
C TYR A 56 2.60 2.39 -0.28
N VAL A 57 2.93 1.23 -0.87
CA VAL A 57 4.04 0.37 -0.40
C VAL A 57 5.38 1.09 -0.41
N SER A 58 5.63 1.95 -1.41
CA SER A 58 6.90 2.66 -1.55
C SER A 58 7.20 3.64 -0.42
N CYS A 59 6.18 4.08 0.33
CA CYS A 59 6.37 4.88 1.54
C CYS A 59 6.98 4.08 2.71
N PHE A 60 6.84 2.76 2.71
CA PHE A 60 7.25 1.89 3.82
C PHE A 60 8.52 1.11 3.52
N THR A 61 8.79 0.83 2.24
CA THR A 61 9.97 0.11 1.80
C THR A 61 10.33 0.44 0.35
N SER A 62 11.62 0.38 0.02
CA SER A 62 12.13 0.48 -1.34
C SER A 62 12.33 -0.90 -1.99
N LEU A 63 12.49 -0.90 -3.32
CA LEU A 63 12.70 -2.11 -4.12
C LEU A 63 13.93 -2.92 -3.68
N GLU A 64 14.95 -2.25 -3.12
CA GLU A 64 16.25 -2.83 -2.79
C GLU A 64 16.46 -3.07 -1.29
N ASP A 65 15.49 -2.70 -0.45
CA ASP A 65 15.66 -2.79 1.01
C ASP A 65 15.92 -4.22 1.49
N ASN A 66 15.17 -5.18 0.95
CA ASN A 66 15.32 -6.60 1.27
C ASN A 66 14.69 -7.49 0.19
N GLU A 67 14.97 -8.79 0.27
CA GLU A 67 14.50 -9.77 -0.72
C GLU A 67 12.96 -9.84 -0.80
N ASN A 68 12.26 -9.71 0.34
CA ASN A 68 10.80 -9.72 0.36
C ASN A 68 10.23 -8.47 -0.32
N SER A 69 10.83 -7.29 -0.10
CA SER A 69 10.48 -6.07 -0.82
C SER A 69 10.71 -6.23 -2.33
N THR A 70 11.87 -6.74 -2.76
CA THR A 70 12.15 -6.99 -4.18
C THR A 70 11.12 -7.93 -4.81
N LYS A 71 10.79 -9.04 -4.13
CA LYS A 71 9.76 -10.01 -4.59
C LYS A 71 8.38 -9.36 -4.69
N MET A 72 8.02 -8.51 -3.73
CA MET A 72 6.72 -7.81 -3.69
C MET A 72 6.59 -6.85 -4.88
N PHE A 73 7.55 -5.95 -5.09
CA PHE A 73 7.54 -5.03 -6.24
C PHE A 73 7.53 -5.78 -7.58
N TYR A 74 8.30 -6.85 -7.69
CA TYR A 74 8.28 -7.70 -8.88
C TYR A 74 6.89 -8.29 -9.14
N ARG A 75 6.23 -8.85 -8.10
CA ARG A 75 4.88 -9.42 -8.22
C ARG A 75 3.86 -8.38 -8.67
N MET A 76 3.86 -7.18 -8.08
CA MET A 76 2.93 -6.11 -8.43
C MET A 76 3.09 -5.65 -9.89
N ARG A 77 4.33 -5.32 -10.29
CA ARG A 77 4.63 -4.89 -11.67
C ARG A 77 4.37 -5.99 -12.70
N LYS A 78 4.66 -7.25 -12.35
CA LYS A 78 4.37 -8.40 -13.20
C LYS A 78 2.87 -8.62 -13.36
N HIS A 79 2.08 -8.41 -12.32
CA HIS A 79 0.62 -8.47 -12.43
C HIS A 79 0.09 -7.34 -13.32
N LYS A 80 0.57 -6.10 -13.14
CA LYS A 80 0.21 -4.97 -14.01
C LYS A 80 0.50 -5.26 -15.49
N TYR A 81 1.64 -5.88 -15.77
CA TYR A 81 2.01 -6.36 -17.10
C TYR A 81 1.02 -7.38 -17.66
N PHE A 82 0.64 -8.40 -16.88
CA PHE A 82 -0.34 -9.38 -17.33
C PHE A 82 -1.73 -8.80 -17.54
N GLU A 83 -2.15 -7.85 -16.72
CA GLU A 83 -3.41 -7.17 -16.95
C GLU A 83 -3.42 -6.38 -18.26
N ALA A 84 -2.32 -5.69 -18.58
CA ALA A 84 -2.17 -5.00 -19.85
C ALA A 84 -2.23 -5.97 -21.04
N LEU A 85 -1.54 -7.12 -20.95
CA LEU A 85 -1.64 -8.20 -21.95
C LEU A 85 -3.07 -8.74 -22.08
N GLN A 86 -3.77 -8.96 -20.97
CA GLN A 86 -5.15 -9.45 -20.97
C GLN A 86 -6.13 -8.46 -21.62
N ARG A 87 -5.89 -7.16 -21.46
CA ARG A 87 -6.63 -6.09 -22.15
C ARG A 87 -6.21 -5.90 -23.62
N ARG A 88 -5.20 -6.64 -24.10
CA ARG A 88 -4.55 -6.45 -25.41
C ARG A 88 -3.96 -5.04 -25.60
N ASP A 89 -3.62 -4.38 -24.50
CA ASP A 89 -2.93 -3.08 -24.52
C ASP A 89 -1.42 -3.32 -24.54
N PHE A 90 -0.91 -3.62 -25.74
CA PHE A 90 0.52 -3.88 -25.94
C PHE A 90 1.39 -2.65 -25.71
N SER A 91 0.87 -1.44 -25.91
CA SER A 91 1.60 -0.21 -25.64
C SER A 91 1.94 -0.11 -24.14
N GLU A 92 0.93 -0.31 -23.30
CA GLU A 92 1.11 -0.32 -21.85
C GLU A 92 1.95 -1.52 -21.40
N ALA A 93 1.74 -2.70 -21.96
CA ALA A 93 2.53 -3.90 -21.65
C ALA A 93 4.03 -3.69 -21.96
N ILE A 94 4.36 -3.10 -23.11
CA ILE A 94 5.75 -2.76 -23.50
C ILE A 94 6.32 -1.72 -22.52
N ARG A 95 5.56 -0.67 -22.20
CA ARG A 95 5.97 0.37 -21.25
C ARG A 95 6.34 -0.23 -19.90
N ILE A 96 5.47 -1.08 -19.33
CA ILE A 96 5.70 -1.75 -18.05
C ILE A 96 6.91 -2.69 -18.15
N CYS A 97 6.98 -3.50 -19.21
CA CYS A 97 8.07 -4.44 -19.42
C CYS A 97 9.44 -3.74 -19.39
N PHE A 98 9.63 -2.71 -20.21
CA PHE A 98 10.92 -2.05 -20.37
C PHE A 98 11.24 -1.02 -19.29
N LYS A 99 10.24 -0.30 -18.75
CA LYS A 99 10.49 0.74 -17.73
C LYS A 99 10.46 0.22 -16.30
N GLU A 100 9.63 -0.77 -16.01
CA GLU A 100 9.36 -1.19 -14.62
C GLU A 100 9.90 -2.59 -14.30
N LEU A 101 9.86 -3.51 -15.26
CA LEU A 101 10.30 -4.91 -15.06
C LEU A 101 11.76 -5.17 -15.46
N LYS A 102 12.34 -4.34 -16.33
CA LYS A 102 13.73 -4.49 -16.80
C LYS A 102 14.75 -4.51 -15.65
N VAL A 103 14.53 -3.72 -14.59
CA VAL A 103 15.43 -3.68 -13.42
C VAL A 103 15.65 -5.06 -12.79
N PHE A 104 14.66 -5.97 -12.87
CA PHE A 104 14.77 -7.31 -12.29
C PHE A 104 15.65 -8.27 -13.08
N SER A 105 16.07 -7.91 -14.31
CA SER A 105 16.98 -8.74 -15.12
C SER A 105 18.37 -8.90 -14.48
N ARG A 106 18.71 -8.05 -13.50
CA ARG A 106 19.94 -8.18 -12.71
C ARG A 106 19.92 -9.40 -11.78
N PHE A 107 18.74 -9.86 -11.38
CA PHE A 107 18.57 -11.03 -10.53
C PHE A 107 18.47 -12.31 -11.37
N ASP A 108 17.70 -12.26 -12.46
CA ASP A 108 17.61 -13.35 -13.42
C ASP A 108 17.31 -12.81 -14.83
N LYS A 109 18.27 -12.97 -15.75
CA LYS A 109 18.13 -12.55 -17.14
C LYS A 109 17.01 -13.27 -17.88
N LYS A 110 16.70 -14.52 -17.49
CA LYS A 110 15.64 -15.33 -18.12
C LYS A 110 14.26 -14.75 -17.83
N ILE A 111 14.06 -14.09 -16.68
CA ILE A 111 12.80 -13.40 -16.35
C ILE A 111 12.45 -12.40 -17.44
N PHE A 112 13.39 -11.52 -17.79
CA PHE A 112 13.12 -10.46 -18.77
C PHE A 112 12.92 -11.02 -20.18
N GLN A 113 13.75 -11.98 -20.60
CA GLN A 113 13.59 -12.65 -21.90
C GLN A 113 12.22 -13.31 -22.03
N ARG A 114 11.75 -13.98 -20.98
CA ARG A 114 10.43 -14.60 -20.93
C ARG A 114 9.30 -13.59 -20.97
N LEU A 115 9.43 -12.44 -20.31
CA LEU A 115 8.42 -11.38 -20.39
C LEU A 115 8.33 -10.86 -21.83
N VAL A 116 9.46 -10.58 -22.48
CA VAL A 116 9.51 -10.10 -23.86
C VAL A 116 8.93 -11.13 -24.83
N SER A 117 9.17 -12.43 -24.65
CA SER A 117 8.59 -13.46 -25.53
C SER A 117 7.07 -13.54 -25.45
N LEU A 118 6.45 -13.09 -24.36
CA LEU A 118 4.98 -13.05 -24.27
C LEU A 118 4.38 -11.91 -25.10
N LEU A 119 5.13 -10.85 -25.40
CA LEU A 119 4.68 -9.75 -26.25
C LEU A 119 4.53 -10.16 -27.72
N THR A 120 5.20 -11.23 -28.15
CA THR A 120 5.13 -11.71 -29.54
C THR A 120 3.93 -12.63 -29.79
N LEU A 121 3.21 -13.02 -28.73
CA LEU A 121 2.04 -13.88 -28.83
C LEU A 121 0.78 -13.02 -29.01
N GLU A 122 -0.14 -13.48 -29.86
CA GLU A 122 -1.46 -12.84 -29.98
C GLU A 122 -2.28 -13.02 -28.69
N ASP A 123 -2.15 -14.19 -28.05
CA ASP A 123 -2.65 -14.47 -26.71
C ASP A 123 -1.54 -15.11 -25.87
N PHE A 124 -1.17 -14.45 -24.77
CA PHE A 124 -0.14 -14.95 -23.86
C PHE A 124 -0.51 -16.29 -23.20
N ARG A 125 -1.79 -16.67 -23.20
CA ARG A 125 -2.26 -18.00 -22.76
C ARG A 125 -1.83 -19.14 -23.69
N GLN A 126 -1.30 -18.85 -24.88
CA GLN A 126 -0.65 -19.85 -25.71
C GLN A 126 0.62 -20.40 -25.06
N HIS A 127 1.22 -19.66 -24.11
CA HIS A 127 2.35 -20.13 -23.33
C HIS A 127 1.92 -21.23 -22.35
N GLN A 128 2.64 -22.36 -22.32
CA GLN A 128 2.27 -23.57 -21.56
C GLN A 128 1.92 -23.30 -20.08
N GLU A 129 2.74 -22.50 -19.38
CA GLU A 129 2.50 -22.15 -17.96
C GLU A 129 1.33 -21.17 -17.72
N LEU A 130 0.84 -20.51 -18.76
CA LEU A 130 -0.19 -19.46 -18.67
C LEU A 130 -1.51 -19.89 -19.34
N ARG A 131 -1.58 -21.12 -19.85
CA ARG A 131 -2.77 -21.67 -20.50
C ARG A 131 -4.03 -21.59 -19.65
N ASN A 132 -3.87 -21.79 -18.34
CA ASN A 132 -4.95 -21.76 -17.37
C ASN A 132 -5.02 -20.41 -16.61
N TYR A 133 -4.51 -19.33 -17.22
CA TYR A 133 -4.58 -18.01 -16.60
C TYR A 133 -6.03 -17.53 -16.53
N GLY A 134 -6.56 -17.47 -15.30
CA GLY A 134 -7.96 -17.15 -15.00
C GLY A 134 -8.40 -15.74 -15.38
N CYS A 135 -9.60 -15.35 -14.94
CA CYS A 135 -10.11 -13.99 -15.12
C CYS A 135 -9.34 -12.98 -14.25
N ALA A 136 -9.48 -11.70 -14.57
CA ALA A 136 -8.78 -10.62 -13.87
C ALA A 136 -9.11 -10.62 -12.38
N GLU A 137 -10.39 -10.77 -12.01
CA GLU A 137 -10.83 -10.75 -10.61
C GLU A 137 -10.19 -11.88 -9.78
N SER A 138 -10.26 -13.12 -10.27
CA SER A 138 -9.63 -14.26 -9.58
C SER A 138 -8.12 -14.09 -9.44
N LYS A 139 -7.46 -13.49 -10.44
CA LYS A 139 -6.03 -13.21 -10.38
C LYS A 139 -5.68 -12.09 -9.41
N ARG A 140 -6.49 -11.03 -9.34
CA ARG A 140 -6.33 -9.98 -8.33
C ARG A 140 -6.47 -10.55 -6.92
N ARG A 141 -7.44 -11.44 -6.69
CA ARG A 141 -7.62 -12.11 -5.39
C ARG A 141 -6.42 -12.96 -5.00
N GLU A 142 -5.93 -13.78 -5.93
CA GLU A 142 -4.74 -14.60 -5.73
C GLU A 142 -3.51 -13.74 -5.39
N ILE A 143 -3.28 -12.67 -6.18
CA ILE A 143 -2.14 -11.76 -6.00
C ILE A 143 -2.27 -10.96 -4.70
N SER A 144 -3.47 -10.49 -4.34
CA SER A 144 -3.73 -9.78 -3.09
C SER A 144 -3.34 -10.63 -1.88
N LEU A 145 -3.75 -11.90 -1.83
CA LEU A 145 -3.36 -12.82 -0.76
C LEU A 145 -1.85 -13.01 -0.68
N GLN A 146 -1.18 -13.25 -1.82
CA GLN A 146 0.28 -13.43 -1.87
C GLN A 146 1.04 -12.16 -1.45
N LEU A 147 0.53 -10.98 -1.79
CA LEU A 147 1.14 -9.70 -1.40
C LEU A 147 0.92 -9.43 0.09
N LYS A 148 -0.28 -9.66 0.63
CA LYS A 148 -0.55 -9.56 2.07
C LYS A 148 0.38 -10.49 2.87
N GLU A 149 0.56 -11.73 2.43
CA GLU A 149 1.51 -12.66 3.04
C GLU A 149 2.97 -12.15 2.93
N SER A 150 3.35 -11.56 1.79
CA SER A 150 4.67 -10.97 1.62
C SER A 150 4.92 -9.78 2.55
N ILE A 151 3.89 -8.98 2.82
CA ILE A 151 3.93 -7.83 3.73
C ILE A 151 4.13 -8.29 5.17
N VAL A 152 3.34 -9.27 5.64
CA VAL A 152 3.43 -9.81 7.00
C VAL A 152 4.83 -10.40 7.28
N ASN A 153 5.44 -11.04 6.28
CA ASN A 153 6.77 -11.64 6.41
C ASN A 153 7.92 -10.66 6.15
N ASN A 154 7.66 -9.38 5.88
CA ASN A 154 8.68 -8.42 5.54
C ASN A 154 9.05 -7.54 6.74
N VAL A 155 10.34 -7.53 7.07
CA VAL A 155 10.91 -6.79 8.21
C VAL A 155 10.61 -5.29 8.17
N ALA A 156 10.37 -4.70 7.00
CA ALA A 156 10.04 -3.28 6.85
C ALA A 156 8.67 -2.90 7.45
N PHE A 157 7.78 -3.89 7.60
CA PHE A 157 6.42 -3.72 8.11
C PHE A 157 6.26 -4.20 9.55
N LYS A 158 7.34 -4.72 10.17
CA LYS A 158 7.34 -5.13 11.56
C LYS A 158 6.90 -3.95 12.45
N ASP A 159 5.97 -4.21 13.37
CA ASP A 159 5.41 -3.24 14.31
C ASP A 159 4.61 -2.09 13.66
N LYS A 160 4.19 -2.26 12.39
CA LYS A 160 3.39 -1.29 11.62
C LYS A 160 2.03 -1.83 11.15
N LEU A 161 1.72 -3.11 11.37
CA LEU A 161 0.50 -3.76 10.89
C LEU A 161 -0.63 -3.79 11.92
N ASP A 162 -0.27 -3.68 13.20
CA ASP A 162 -1.24 -3.70 14.30
C ASP A 162 -1.57 -2.27 14.71
N PHE A 163 -2.83 -1.89 14.51
CA PHE A 163 -3.31 -0.61 15.03
C PHE A 163 -3.43 -0.73 16.56
N PRO A 164 -2.91 0.22 17.35
CA PRO A 164 -2.95 0.11 18.80
C PRO A 164 -4.40 0.07 19.30
N SER A 165 -4.77 -1.01 19.97
CA SER A 165 -6.09 -1.26 20.58
C SER A 165 -6.34 -0.41 21.85
N GLY A 166 -5.85 0.83 21.90
CA GLY A 166 -5.92 1.68 23.09
C GLY A 166 -7.18 2.55 23.09
N ASP A 167 -8.01 2.38 24.12
CA ASP A 167 -9.15 3.14 24.65
C ASP A 167 -9.89 4.14 23.75
N SER A 168 -11.21 3.95 23.65
CA SER A 168 -12.20 4.86 23.06
C SER A 168 -11.88 6.34 23.32
N LEU A 169 -12.14 7.20 22.34
CA LEU A 169 -11.96 8.67 22.41
C LEU A 169 -12.62 9.33 23.64
N ALA A 170 -13.53 8.63 24.32
CA ALA A 170 -14.10 9.02 25.61
C ALA A 170 -13.06 9.30 26.72
N ALA A 171 -11.85 8.73 26.63
CA ALA A 171 -10.79 8.91 27.62
C ALA A 171 -9.78 10.02 27.28
N ASN A 172 -9.98 10.79 26.20
CA ASN A 172 -8.98 11.76 25.74
C ASN A 172 -9.08 13.09 26.54
N PRO A 173 -8.08 13.47 27.37
CA PRO A 173 -8.15 14.68 28.20
C PRO A 173 -8.22 15.98 27.38
N PHE A 174 -7.74 15.94 26.13
CA PHE A 174 -7.76 17.08 25.21
C PHE A 174 -9.16 17.44 24.70
N MET A 175 -10.10 16.49 24.68
CA MET A 175 -11.50 16.72 24.30
C MET A 175 -12.37 17.13 25.51
N GLN A 176 -11.86 17.02 26.75
CA GLN A 176 -12.57 17.39 27.98
C GLN A 176 -12.29 18.81 28.47
N ARG A 177 -11.46 19.61 27.78
CA ARG A 177 -11.33 21.03 28.10
C ARG A 177 -12.53 21.81 27.56
N THR A 178 -13.54 21.96 28.40
CA THR A 178 -14.51 23.05 28.29
C THR A 178 -13.77 24.40 28.41
N PRO A 179 -14.26 25.48 27.79
CA PRO A 179 -13.62 26.78 27.90
C PRO A 179 -13.82 27.28 29.33
N GLU A 180 -12.79 27.23 30.17
CA GLU A 180 -12.79 28.03 31.39
C GLU A 180 -12.72 29.50 31.00
N THR A 181 -13.90 30.11 31.09
CA THR A 181 -14.21 31.53 31.07
C THR A 181 -13.08 32.37 31.68
N SER A 182 -12.36 33.10 30.83
CA SER A 182 -11.72 34.35 31.24
C SER A 182 -12.82 35.37 31.52
N ALA A 183 -13.47 35.25 32.67
CA ALA A 183 -14.24 36.32 33.27
C ALA A 183 -13.26 37.14 34.12
N GLU A 184 -12.56 38.07 33.48
CA GLU A 184 -12.02 39.23 34.18
C GLU A 184 -13.22 40.00 34.71
N THR A 185 -13.50 39.84 36.00
CA THR A 185 -14.47 40.68 36.71
C THR A 185 -13.87 42.08 36.80
N GLU A 186 -14.25 42.95 35.87
CA GLU A 186 -14.28 44.39 36.10
C GLU A 186 -15.18 44.64 37.32
N ALA A 187 -14.58 44.90 38.48
CA ALA A 187 -15.27 45.45 39.64
C ALA A 187 -14.84 46.90 39.82
N PHE A 188 -15.64 47.80 39.23
CA PHE A 188 -15.67 49.22 39.56
C PHE A 188 -16.30 49.42 40.95
N GLY A 189 -15.55 50.05 41.85
CA GLY A 189 -16.04 51.03 42.85
C GLY A 189 -16.64 50.50 44.15
N PRO A 190 -16.79 51.37 45.17
CA PRO A 190 -16.67 52.83 45.14
C PRO A 190 -15.30 53.40 45.56
#